data_AF-A0A2I0TRN9-F1
#
_entry.id   AF-A0A2I0TRN9-F1
#
_cell.length_a   1.000
_cell.length_b   1.000
_cell.length_c   1.000
_cell.angle_alpha   90.00
_cell.angle_beta   90.00
_cell.angle_gamma   90.00
#
_symmetry.space_group_name_H-M   'P 1'
#
loop_
_entity.id
_entity.type
_entity.pdbx_description
1 polymer ?
#
loop_
_entity_poly.entity_id
_entity_poly.type
_entity_poly.pdbx_seq_one_letter_code
_entity_poly.pdbx_strand_id
1 'polypeptide(L)'
;MAEMEEKIRSMEASTYDGVFIWKITEFARKRQDAITGRSPAIFSPAFYTSKYGYKMCLRVYLNGDGTGRGTHLSLFFVVMKGPNDALLRWPFNQKGSKLCKLQRRWLQ
;
A
#
# COMPACT_ATOMS: atom_id res chain seq x y z
N MET A 1 14.06 -18.26 2.76
CA MET A 1 14.04 -17.72 4.13
C MET A 1 13.39 -16.33 4.13
N ALA A 2 14.00 -15.29 3.54
CA ALA A 2 13.44 -13.94 3.50
C ALA A 2 12.02 -13.83 2.91
N GLU A 3 11.72 -14.55 1.81
CA GLU A 3 10.39 -14.52 1.19
C GLU A 3 9.29 -15.16 2.08
N MET A 4 9.65 -16.15 2.89
CA MET A 4 8.73 -16.81 3.80
C MET A 4 8.46 -15.96 5.04
N GLU A 5 9.47 -15.24 5.54
CA GLU A 5 9.31 -14.27 6.62
C GLU A 5 8.46 -13.06 6.19
N GLU A 6 8.65 -12.59 4.95
CA GLU A 6 7.82 -11.53 4.39
C GLU A 6 6.37 -12.02 4.20
N LYS A 7 6.18 -13.26 3.76
CA LYS A 7 4.86 -13.91 3.73
C LYS A 7 4.24 -14.02 5.11
N ILE A 8 4.97 -14.48 6.13
CA ILE A 8 4.47 -14.60 7.50
C ILE A 8 4.05 -13.22 8.04
N ARG A 9 4.91 -12.20 7.92
CA ARG A 9 4.57 -10.82 8.31
C ARG A 9 3.38 -10.26 7.55
N SER A 10 3.25 -10.60 6.26
CA SER A 10 2.09 -10.21 5.46
C SER A 10 0.82 -10.89 5.92
N MET A 11 0.89 -12.16 6.37
CA MET A 11 -0.24 -12.95 6.81
C MET A 11 -0.72 -12.54 8.20
N GLU A 12 0.21 -12.20 9.10
CA GLU A 12 -0.10 -11.66 10.44
C GLU A 12 -0.73 -10.28 10.39
N ALA A 13 -0.36 -9.45 9.40
CA ALA A 13 -0.89 -8.11 9.21
C ALA A 13 -2.08 -8.05 8.23
N SER A 14 -2.43 -9.16 7.58
CA SER A 14 -3.55 -9.21 6.64
C SER A 14 -4.88 -9.18 7.39
N THR A 15 -5.61 -8.08 7.25
CA THR A 15 -7.01 -8.01 7.66
C THR A 15 -7.93 -8.35 6.48
N TYR A 16 -9.12 -8.87 6.78
CA TYR A 16 -10.10 -9.36 5.80
C TYR A 16 -11.49 -8.71 5.96
N ASP A 17 -11.58 -7.70 6.79
CA ASP A 17 -12.76 -6.88 7.08
C ASP A 17 -12.71 -5.51 6.39
N GLY A 18 -11.64 -5.24 5.63
CA GLY A 18 -11.41 -3.97 4.94
C GLY A 18 -10.93 -2.84 5.85
N VAL A 19 -10.67 -3.12 7.14
CA VAL A 19 -10.07 -2.17 8.08
C VAL A 19 -8.61 -2.57 8.28
N PHE A 20 -7.69 -1.66 7.99
CA PHE A 20 -6.26 -1.94 8.14
C PHE A 20 -5.58 -0.83 8.96
N ILE A 21 -4.95 -1.23 10.07
CA ILE A 21 -4.21 -0.33 10.95
C ILE A 21 -2.72 -0.55 10.71
N TRP A 22 -2.07 0.47 10.15
CA TRP A 22 -0.63 0.42 9.91
C TRP A 22 0.15 1.24 10.92
N LYS A 23 0.92 0.56 11.78
CA LYS A 23 1.86 1.21 12.69
C LYS A 23 3.23 1.35 12.04
N ILE A 24 3.68 2.59 11.82
CA ILE A 24 5.03 2.88 11.35
C ILE A 24 5.94 3.12 12.56
N THR A 25 6.83 2.17 12.84
CA THR A 25 7.88 2.31 13.86
C THR A 25 9.06 3.11 13.33
N GLU A 26 9.83 3.73 14.23
CA GLU A 26 11.04 4.50 13.89
C GLU A 26 10.79 5.63 12.87
N PHE A 27 9.69 6.37 13.06
CA PHE A 27 9.27 7.44 12.15
C PHE A 27 10.38 8.46 11.87
N ALA A 28 11.12 8.90 12.89
CA ALA A 28 12.20 9.87 12.71
C ALA A 28 13.30 9.35 11.78
N ARG A 29 13.77 8.11 11.98
CA ARG A 29 14.77 7.49 11.11
C ARG A 29 14.25 7.33 9.69
N LYS A 30 13.06 6.77 9.55
CA LYS A 30 12.44 6.55 8.23
C LYS A 30 12.17 7.86 7.48
N ARG A 31 11.80 8.93 8.18
CA ARG A 31 11.67 10.26 7.60
C ARG A 31 13.02 10.79 7.14
N GLN A 32 14.07 10.62 7.92
CA GLN A 32 15.43 11.00 7.52
C GLN A 32 15.89 10.20 6.29
N ASP A 33 15.61 8.90 6.24
CA ASP A 33 15.90 8.06 5.06
C ASP A 33 15.13 8.54 3.81
N ALA A 34 13.90 9.03 3.98
CA ALA A 34 13.10 9.61 2.90
C ALA A 34 13.63 10.99 2.46
N ILE A 35 14.12 11.81 3.38
CA ILE A 35 14.74 13.12 3.08
C ILE A 35 16.08 12.93 2.35
N THR A 36 16.90 11.99 2.83
CA THR A 36 18.21 11.67 2.23
C THR A 36 18.10 10.88 0.93
N GLY A 37 16.89 10.48 0.53
CA GLY A 37 16.63 9.76 -0.71
C GLY A 37 17.02 8.27 -0.69
N ARG A 38 17.46 7.74 0.46
CA ARG A 38 17.80 6.30 0.62
C ARG A 38 16.55 5.43 0.50
N SER A 39 15.46 5.86 1.12
CA SER A 39 14.18 5.14 1.07
C SER A 39 13.02 6.14 1.06
N PRO A 40 12.65 6.68 -0.11
CA PRO A 40 11.64 7.74 -0.21
C PRO A 40 10.21 7.25 0.08
N ALA A 41 9.95 5.95 -0.08
CA ALA A 41 8.64 5.36 0.11
C ALA A 41 8.70 4.08 0.96
N ILE A 42 7.67 3.86 1.76
CA ILE A 42 7.49 2.66 2.57
C ILE A 42 6.19 2.00 2.13
N PHE A 43 6.21 0.67 2.03
CA PHE A 43 5.03 -0.14 1.76
C PHE A 43 4.49 -0.74 3.05
N SER A 44 3.17 -0.74 3.20
CA SER A 44 2.51 -1.51 4.23
C SER A 44 2.42 -2.98 3.81
N PRO A 45 2.21 -3.88 4.79
CA PRO A 45 1.69 -5.21 4.51
C PRO A 45 0.44 -5.20 3.63
N ALA A 46 0.23 -6.31 2.93
CA ALA A 46 -0.99 -6.54 2.18
C ALA A 46 -2.19 -6.69 3.12
N PHE A 47 -3.32 -6.13 2.74
CA PHE A 47 -4.61 -6.36 3.40
C PHE A 47 -5.69 -6.58 2.35
N TYR A 48 -6.82 -7.13 2.78
CA TYR A 48 -7.94 -7.43 1.90
C TYR A 48 -9.16 -6.63 2.29
N THR A 49 -9.92 -6.17 1.30
CA THR A 49 -11.20 -5.48 1.55
C THR A 49 -12.29 -6.43 2.08
N SER A 50 -12.13 -7.73 1.82
CA SER A 50 -13.03 -8.80 2.27
C SER A 50 -12.30 -10.14 2.17
N LYS A 51 -12.83 -11.22 2.77
CA LYS A 51 -12.27 -12.59 2.66
C LYS A 51 -11.98 -13.03 1.22
N TYR A 52 -12.81 -12.61 0.27
CA TYR A 52 -12.62 -12.83 -1.17
C TYR A 52 -12.53 -11.52 -1.96
N GLY A 53 -12.15 -10.43 -1.28
CA GLY A 53 -12.09 -9.08 -1.83
C GLY A 53 -10.79 -8.77 -2.55
N TYR A 54 -10.61 -7.49 -2.87
CA TYR A 54 -9.41 -6.99 -3.50
C TYR A 54 -8.24 -7.03 -2.53
N LYS A 55 -7.07 -7.43 -3.03
CA LYS A 55 -5.82 -7.32 -2.30
C LYS A 55 -5.24 -5.91 -2.48
N MET A 56 -4.88 -5.25 -1.39
CA MET A 56 -4.32 -3.90 -1.41
C MET A 56 -3.12 -3.77 -0.49
N CYS A 57 -2.27 -2.78 -0.74
CA CYS A 57 -1.31 -2.27 0.22
C CYS A 57 -1.30 -0.74 0.18
N LEU A 58 -0.76 -0.14 1.24
CA LEU A 58 -0.54 1.29 1.32
C LEU A 58 0.92 1.58 0.95
N ARG A 59 1.13 2.70 0.26
CA ARG A 59 2.45 3.25 -0.02
C ARG A 59 2.50 4.66 0.53
N VAL A 60 3.38 4.92 1.48
CA VAL A 60 3.55 6.24 2.09
C VAL A 60 4.91 6.84 1.73
N TYR A 61 4.91 8.13 1.47
CA TYR A 61 6.08 8.96 1.29
C TYR A 61 6.14 9.95 2.44
N LEU A 62 7.05 9.69 3.39
CA LEU A 62 7.19 10.51 4.59
C LEU A 62 7.74 11.91 4.31
N ASN A 63 8.38 12.09 3.15
CA ASN A 63 8.88 13.38 2.68
C ASN A 63 8.10 13.86 1.43
N GLY A 64 6.88 13.36 1.21
CA GLY A 64 6.02 13.75 0.11
C GLY A 64 6.47 13.25 -1.26
N ASP A 65 5.52 13.22 -2.20
CA ASP A 65 5.75 12.83 -3.60
C ASP A 65 5.13 13.87 -4.54
N GLY A 66 5.71 14.00 -5.74
CA GLY A 66 5.23 14.93 -6.78
C GLY A 66 5.17 16.39 -6.30
N THR A 67 3.97 17.00 -6.36
CA THR A 67 3.72 18.40 -5.98
C THR A 67 3.85 18.66 -4.47
N GLY A 68 3.77 17.62 -3.64
CA GLY A 68 3.90 17.71 -2.18
C GLY A 68 5.29 17.37 -1.64
N ARG A 69 6.28 17.15 -2.52
CA ARG A 69 7.63 16.74 -2.13
C ARG A 69 8.27 17.77 -1.18
N GLY A 70 8.74 17.30 -0.03
CA GLY A 70 9.40 18.10 1.02
C GLY A 70 8.46 18.85 1.95
N THR A 71 7.15 18.90 1.66
CA THR A 71 6.20 19.75 2.40
C THR A 71 5.07 18.96 3.08
N HIS A 72 4.61 17.88 2.44
CA HIS A 72 3.48 17.08 2.91
C HIS A 72 3.84 15.60 2.99
N LEU A 73 3.09 14.84 3.78
CA LEU A 73 3.10 13.39 3.71
C LEU A 73 2.16 12.95 2.60
N SER A 74 2.64 12.09 1.69
CA SER A 74 1.81 11.53 0.61
C SER A 74 1.51 10.07 0.87
N LEU A 75 0.24 9.68 0.78
CA LEU A 75 -0.23 8.31 1.00
C LEU A 75 -1.01 7.83 -0.22
N PHE A 76 -0.69 6.62 -0.68
CA PHE A 76 -1.32 5.98 -1.82
C PHE A 76 -1.84 4.59 -1.48
N PHE A 77 -2.97 4.22 -2.07
CA PHE A 77 -3.52 2.87 -2.11
C PHE A 77 -3.01 2.21 -3.38
N VAL A 78 -2.39 1.05 -3.22
CA VAL A 78 -1.90 0.22 -4.32
C VAL A 78 -2.74 -1.04 -4.34
N VAL A 79 -3.49 -1.22 -5.42
CA VAL A 79 -4.22 -2.46 -5.65
C VAL A 79 -3.23 -3.50 -6.18
N MET A 80 -3.13 -4.61 -5.48
CA MET A 80 -2.25 -5.73 -5.84
C MET A 80 -3.05 -6.84 -6.51
N LYS A 81 -2.38 -7.64 -7.34
CA LYS A 81 -3.00 -8.83 -7.91
C LYS A 81 -3.36 -9.83 -6.82
N GLY A 82 -4.65 -10.03 -6.61
CA GLY A 82 -5.22 -11.00 -5.70
C GLY A 82 -5.53 -12.33 -6.39
N PRO A 83 -5.69 -13.42 -5.62
CA PRO A 83 -6.09 -14.71 -6.16
C PRO A 83 -7.54 -14.72 -6.68
N ASN A 84 -8.39 -13.87 -6.14
CA ASN A 84 -9.82 -13.80 -6.47
C ASN A 84 -10.15 -12.68 -7.48
N ASP A 85 -9.15 -12.03 -8.07
CA ASP A 85 -9.34 -10.87 -8.94
C ASP A 85 -10.23 -11.15 -10.15
N ALA A 86 -10.25 -12.40 -10.65
CA ALA A 86 -11.10 -12.82 -11.75
C ALA A 86 -12.60 -12.83 -11.40
N LEU A 87 -12.93 -12.94 -10.11
CA LEU A 87 -14.31 -12.93 -9.61
C LEU A 87 -14.80 -11.51 -9.28
N LEU A 88 -13.90 -10.53 -9.29
CA LEU A 88 -14.16 -9.17 -8.84
C LEU A 88 -14.50 -8.24 -10.02
N ARG A 89 -15.39 -7.26 -9.78
CA ARG A 89 -15.83 -6.30 -10.81
C ARG A 89 -14.82 -5.20 -11.04
N TRP A 90 -14.12 -5.26 -12.16
CA TRP A 90 -13.23 -4.20 -12.62
C TRP A 90 -13.95 -3.18 -13.50
N PRO A 91 -13.59 -1.88 -13.45
CA PRO A 91 -12.54 -1.28 -12.60
C PRO A 91 -12.99 -1.16 -11.13
N PHE A 92 -12.02 -1.18 -10.21
CA PHE A 92 -12.25 -1.05 -8.77
C PHE A 92 -13.11 0.20 -8.45
N ASN A 93 -14.36 -0.02 -8.04
CA ASN A 93 -15.35 1.04 -7.79
C ASN A 93 -16.00 0.90 -6.40
N GLN A 94 -15.19 0.82 -5.35
CA GLN A 94 -15.68 0.92 -3.97
C GLN A 94 -15.99 2.39 -3.66
N LYS A 95 -17.24 2.67 -3.27
CA LYS A 95 -17.72 4.01 -2.87
C LYS A 95 -16.91 4.53 -1.69
N GLY A 96 -15.99 5.46 -1.94
CA GLY A 96 -15.25 6.19 -0.89
C GLY A 96 -13.76 6.39 -1.17
N SER A 97 -13.13 5.54 -1.97
CA SER A 97 -11.71 5.72 -2.33
C SER A 97 -11.56 6.70 -3.48
N LYS A 98 -11.59 8.01 -3.18
CA LYS A 98 -11.01 9.02 -4.08
C LYS A 98 -9.47 8.90 -4.01
N LEU A 99 -8.92 7.83 -4.58
CA LEU A 99 -7.51 7.82 -4.93
C LEU A 99 -7.35 7.57 -6.42
N CYS A 100 -6.93 8.64 -7.07
CA CYS A 100 -6.79 8.82 -8.50
C CYS A 100 -5.77 7.88 -9.14
N LYS A 101 -6.03 7.63 -10.43
CA LYS A 101 -5.11 7.09 -11.45
C LYS A 101 -4.48 5.75 -11.04
N LEU A 102 -5.26 4.70 -11.29
CA LEU A 102 -4.73 3.40 -11.70
C LEU A 102 -3.60 3.67 -12.71
N GLN A 103 -2.35 3.54 -12.27
CA GLN A 103 -1.21 3.64 -13.15
C GLN A 103 -1.39 2.52 -14.18
N ARG A 104 -1.78 2.89 -15.41
CA ARG A 104 -1.87 2.02 -16.59
C ARG A 104 -0.48 1.45 -16.92
N ARG A 105 0.05 0.59 -16.06
CA ARG A 105 1.36 -0.04 -16.24
C ARG A 105 1.43 -1.47 -15.72
N TRP A 106 0.28 -2.14 -15.66
CA TRP A 106 0.16 -3.59 -15.49
C TRP A 106 -0.56 -4.21 -16.69
N LEU A 107 -0.03 -3.95 -17.88
CA LEU A 107 -0.29 -4.65 -19.14
C LEU A 107 0.90 -4.38 -20.07
N GLN A 108 2.05 -4.92 -19.70
CA GLN A 108 3.12 -5.41 -20.56
C GLN A 108 3.82 -6.54 -19.80
#